data_AF-A0A384BVR8-F1
#
_entry.id   AF-A0A384BVR8-F1
#
_cell.length_a   1.000
_cell.length_b   1.000
_cell.length_c   1.000
_cell.angle_alpha   90.00
_cell.angle_beta   90.00
_cell.angle_gamma   90.00
#
_symmetry.space_group_name_H-M   'P 1'
#
loop_
_entity.id
_entity.type
_entity.pdbx_description
1 polymer ?
#
loop_
_entity_poly.entity_id
_entity_poly.type
_entity_poly.pdbx_seq_one_letter_code
_entity_poly.pdbx_strand_id
1 'polypeptide(L)'
;MSANPQWDINRALGVARLFHLVCGVRDACVTPFLTLYLRQLGLAAPWVGILMGTKHLIAAFWAPFCAFLAKSYQKRRVLLMGSLLGSVGASLLMVLVPPLDKDPPRSCNASDGATPTALPLGTARTVTVASSPAAGAPSPPAESSPGTLDVTGFRKAPAESVLESSGRPPGYAVRSVEGARTTSPVLQPVTSGMKDTPGEGASKARRTALPLLAGGTAPGSPANLSAAQGNARALGLSLEGLRWTFLLSLGSLVFWELLAAPLEQVADDSLYEYLDFVDATDRYRSLWVWRLLGESAGVCGIAALVGQLECVLMTNSSRGVLHFYGYSLVSALAFLVSIAFPVPVCRRREPSHKTVKALSLVRSDPRLILLALTVLLIGAASSTVQNFLFWNMKDHGSSELVMGFSVALGLLGEILLHPFKATLLRKLSRAGTVGLGLGCLAAQLLYYSFLWSWWSVLPAQILSAAGSGALWWAVKASVEDLATPGTERPLGVMFRGHLYRGGSSLGSMVGGFVVASFSLAVLYQACCVVLLLWLALFLSVQPRLPQEQKINYSKLLVMEASDMSDSEQDTERDWLVRAMREEDSE
;
A
#
# COMPACT_ATOMS: atom_id res chain seq x y z
N MET A 1 -48.47 23.93 11.77
CA MET A 1 -47.42 23.55 10.79
C MET A 1 -46.12 23.30 11.56
N SER A 2 -45.55 22.10 11.51
CA SER A 2 -44.19 21.88 12.03
C SER A 2 -43.19 22.51 11.08
N ALA A 3 -42.27 23.35 11.58
CA ALA A 3 -41.21 23.90 10.75
C ALA A 3 -40.38 22.76 10.13
N ASN A 4 -40.38 22.68 8.80
CA ASN A 4 -39.57 21.69 8.09
C ASN A 4 -38.10 22.04 8.33
N PRO A 5 -37.29 21.18 8.99
CA PRO A 5 -35.93 21.54 9.37
C PRO A 5 -35.11 21.83 8.12
N GLN A 6 -34.67 23.08 7.96
CA GLN A 6 -33.82 23.48 6.85
C GLN A 6 -32.45 22.81 7.02
N TRP A 7 -32.26 21.68 6.33
CA TRP A 7 -31.00 20.95 6.29
C TRP A 7 -29.93 21.84 5.67
N ASP A 8 -28.94 22.28 6.46
CA ASP A 8 -27.82 23.06 5.99
C ASP A 8 -26.86 22.17 5.18
N ILE A 9 -27.19 21.99 3.90
CA ILE A 9 -26.42 21.16 2.96
C ILE A 9 -25.01 21.73 2.77
N ASN A 10 -24.84 23.05 2.84
CA ASN A 10 -23.56 23.70 2.63
C ASN A 10 -22.60 23.39 3.79
N ARG A 11 -23.05 23.49 5.04
CA ARG A 11 -22.27 23.10 6.22
C ARG A 11 -22.03 21.60 6.27
N ALA A 12 -23.04 20.77 5.98
CA ALA A 12 -22.88 19.31 5.95
C ALA A 12 -21.85 18.88 4.89
N LEU A 13 -21.88 19.48 3.70
CA LEU A 13 -20.91 19.23 2.63
C LEU A 13 -19.52 19.79 2.98
N GLY A 14 -19.44 20.92 3.67
CA GLY A 14 -18.19 21.49 4.19
C GLY A 14 -17.50 20.55 5.18
N VAL A 15 -18.23 20.03 6.16
CA VAL A 15 -17.71 19.02 7.11
C VAL A 15 -17.33 17.73 6.39
N ALA A 16 -18.13 17.27 5.41
CA ALA A 16 -17.81 16.08 4.63
C ALA A 16 -16.50 16.24 3.83
N ARG A 17 -16.29 17.38 3.16
CA ARG A 17 -15.04 17.71 2.45
C ARG A 17 -13.84 17.68 3.39
N LEU A 18 -13.96 18.32 4.56
CA LEU A 18 -12.92 18.33 5.58
C LEU A 18 -12.62 16.92 6.09
N PHE A 19 -13.65 16.11 6.37
CA PHE A 19 -13.49 14.74 6.83
C PHE A 19 -12.79 13.84 5.80
N HIS A 20 -13.19 13.90 4.52
CA HIS A 20 -12.52 13.17 3.44
C HIS A 20 -11.07 13.63 3.25
N LEU A 21 -10.78 14.93 3.36
CA LEU A 21 -9.42 15.46 3.28
C LEU A 21 -8.56 14.96 4.44
N VAL A 22 -9.02 15.05 5.69
CA VAL A 22 -8.26 14.59 6.87
C VAL A 22 -8.08 13.06 6.85
N CYS A 23 -9.08 12.29 6.40
CA CYS A 23 -8.92 10.85 6.20
C CYS A 23 -7.92 10.51 5.09
N GLY A 24 -7.87 11.32 4.01
CA GLY A 24 -6.86 11.18 2.97
C GLY A 24 -5.44 11.45 3.49
N VAL A 25 -5.25 12.54 4.23
CA VAL A 25 -3.97 12.86 4.91
C VAL A 25 -3.55 11.69 5.80
N ARG A 26 -4.48 11.19 6.63
CA ARG A 26 -4.27 10.06 7.55
C ARG A 26 -3.78 8.81 6.82
N ASP A 27 -4.49 8.39 5.78
CA ASP A 27 -4.18 7.14 5.07
C ASP A 27 -2.82 7.21 4.38
N ALA A 28 -2.49 8.38 3.82
CA ALA A 28 -1.22 8.67 3.17
C ALA A 28 -0.03 8.77 4.14
N CYS A 29 -0.25 9.01 5.44
CA CYS A 29 0.84 9.04 6.43
C CYS A 29 1.59 7.70 6.53
N VAL A 30 0.91 6.54 6.37
CA VAL A 30 1.56 5.22 6.51
C VAL A 30 1.43 4.33 5.28
N THR A 31 0.30 4.34 4.57
CA THR A 31 0.01 3.32 3.52
C THR A 31 1.14 3.10 2.50
N PRO A 32 1.78 4.14 1.91
CA PRO A 32 2.87 3.93 0.96
C PRO A 32 4.23 3.62 1.63
N PHE A 33 4.44 4.02 2.89
CA PHE A 33 5.69 3.78 3.63
C PHE A 33 5.67 2.45 4.42
N LEU A 34 4.51 1.82 4.60
CA LEU A 34 4.33 0.60 5.40
C LEU A 34 5.24 -0.55 4.94
N THR A 35 5.38 -0.77 3.63
CA THR A 35 6.26 -1.84 3.13
C THR A 35 7.73 -1.54 3.31
N LEU A 36 8.16 -0.27 3.33
CA LEU A 36 9.52 0.11 3.70
C LEU A 36 9.77 -0.14 5.19
N TYR A 37 8.81 0.17 6.07
CA TYR A 37 8.95 -0.11 7.49
C TYR A 37 9.01 -1.62 7.76
N LEU A 38 8.16 -2.43 7.13
CA LEU A 38 8.23 -3.89 7.24
C LEU A 38 9.58 -4.44 6.73
N ARG A 39 10.18 -3.83 5.69
CA ARG A 39 11.56 -4.13 5.26
C ARG A 39 12.61 -3.73 6.31
N GLN A 40 12.46 -2.57 6.96
CA GLN A 40 13.32 -2.09 8.05
C GLN A 40 13.26 -2.98 9.31
N LEU A 41 12.14 -3.67 9.54
CA LEU A 41 12.03 -4.70 10.59
C LEU A 41 12.75 -6.02 10.25
N GLY A 42 13.33 -6.15 9.05
CA GLY A 42 14.03 -7.36 8.58
C GLY A 42 13.14 -8.35 7.81
N LEU A 43 11.89 -8.00 7.48
CA LEU A 43 10.98 -8.92 6.79
C LEU A 43 11.27 -8.98 5.28
N ALA A 44 11.59 -10.18 4.80
CA ALA A 44 11.75 -10.47 3.37
C ALA A 44 10.45 -10.28 2.57
N ALA A 45 10.58 -10.03 1.26
CA ALA A 45 9.47 -9.73 0.35
C ALA A 45 8.23 -10.64 0.41
N PRO A 46 8.33 -11.98 0.62
CA PRO A 46 7.15 -12.85 0.71
C PRO A 46 6.31 -12.56 1.95
N TRP A 47 6.96 -12.30 3.10
CA TRP A 47 6.29 -11.97 4.35
C TRP A 47 5.57 -10.62 4.25
N VAL A 48 6.22 -9.62 3.64
CA VAL A 48 5.60 -8.31 3.38
C VAL A 48 4.44 -8.42 2.39
N GLY A 49 4.58 -9.26 1.36
CA GLY A 49 3.50 -9.60 0.42
C GLY A 49 2.31 -10.30 1.10
N ILE A 50 2.55 -11.16 2.08
CA ILE A 50 1.50 -11.81 2.90
C ILE A 50 0.82 -10.80 3.83
N LEU A 51 1.56 -9.92 4.51
CA LEU A 51 0.99 -8.87 5.36
C LEU A 51 0.10 -7.92 4.55
N MET A 52 0.62 -7.38 3.44
CA MET A 52 -0.15 -6.50 2.57
C MET A 52 -1.29 -7.24 1.87
N GLY A 53 -1.11 -8.52 1.53
CA GLY A 53 -2.18 -9.37 1.01
C GLY A 53 -3.33 -9.53 1.99
N THR A 54 -3.01 -9.75 3.27
CA THR A 54 -3.97 -9.88 4.38
C THR A 54 -4.69 -8.56 4.65
N LYS A 55 -3.98 -7.43 4.66
CA LYS A 55 -4.57 -6.07 4.74
C LYS A 55 -5.65 -5.85 3.67
N HIS A 56 -5.33 -6.13 2.41
CA HIS A 56 -6.30 -5.99 1.31
C HIS A 56 -7.49 -6.95 1.44
N LEU A 57 -7.25 -8.18 1.92
CA LEU A 57 -8.30 -9.18 2.14
C LEU A 57 -9.28 -8.76 3.24
N ILE A 58 -8.77 -8.27 4.39
CA ILE A 58 -9.58 -7.72 5.47
C ILE A 58 -10.41 -6.54 4.96
N ALA A 59 -9.79 -5.59 4.27
CA ALA A 59 -10.51 -4.45 3.71
C ALA A 59 -11.56 -4.84 2.64
N ALA A 60 -11.39 -5.97 1.95
CA ALA A 60 -12.35 -6.47 0.97
C ALA A 60 -13.61 -7.09 1.60
N PHE A 61 -13.50 -7.75 2.76
CA PHE A 61 -14.61 -8.52 3.36
C PHE A 61 -15.14 -7.92 4.67
N TRP A 62 -14.26 -7.41 5.53
CA TRP A 62 -14.63 -6.90 6.86
C TRP A 62 -15.33 -5.55 6.80
N ALA A 63 -14.83 -4.60 5.99
CA ALA A 63 -15.43 -3.27 5.85
C ALA A 63 -16.93 -3.29 5.45
N PRO A 64 -17.37 -4.03 4.40
CA PRO A 64 -18.80 -4.14 4.06
C PRO A 64 -19.61 -4.93 5.08
N PHE A 65 -19.03 -5.94 5.75
CA PHE A 65 -19.69 -6.65 6.85
C PHE A 65 -19.98 -5.70 8.03
N CYS A 66 -18.99 -4.92 8.46
CA CYS A 66 -19.17 -3.91 9.49
C CYS A 66 -20.14 -2.79 9.08
N ALA A 67 -20.15 -2.37 7.82
CA ALA A 67 -21.13 -1.39 7.32
C ALA A 67 -22.57 -1.94 7.33
N PHE A 68 -22.76 -3.23 7.04
CA PHE A 68 -24.04 -3.92 7.21
C PHE A 68 -24.48 -3.96 8.69
N LEU A 69 -23.60 -4.37 9.62
CA LEU A 69 -23.90 -4.37 11.05
C LEU A 69 -24.20 -2.95 11.59
N ALA A 70 -23.46 -1.94 11.12
CA ALA A 70 -23.67 -0.55 11.49
C ALA A 70 -25.08 -0.06 11.09
N LYS A 71 -25.58 -0.53 9.94
CA LYS A 71 -26.92 -0.24 9.43
C LYS A 71 -28.02 -1.04 10.16
N SER A 72 -27.81 -2.32 10.45
CA SER A 72 -28.81 -3.15 11.13
C SER A 72 -29.02 -2.70 12.59
N TYR A 73 -27.94 -2.46 13.34
CA TYR A 73 -27.99 -2.04 14.74
C TYR A 73 -28.25 -0.55 14.97
N GLN A 74 -28.35 0.27 13.91
CA GLN A 74 -28.54 1.73 14.01
C GLN A 74 -27.41 2.47 14.74
N LYS A 75 -26.18 1.91 14.75
CA LYS A 75 -25.02 2.43 15.50
C LYS A 75 -23.90 3.01 14.62
N ARG A 76 -24.18 3.39 13.37
CA ARG A 76 -23.20 3.99 12.41
C ARG A 76 -22.24 5.00 13.04
N ARG A 77 -22.74 6.01 13.77
CA ARG A 77 -21.90 7.03 14.42
C ARG A 77 -20.97 6.46 15.50
N VAL A 78 -21.46 5.49 16.29
CA VAL A 78 -20.66 4.83 17.34
C VAL A 78 -19.56 3.97 16.71
N LEU A 79 -19.87 3.20 15.66
CA LEU A 79 -18.86 2.43 14.95
C LEU A 79 -17.82 3.34 14.27
N LEU A 80 -18.26 4.41 13.62
CA LEU A 80 -17.38 5.37 12.93
C LEU A 80 -16.40 6.05 13.91
N MET A 81 -16.89 6.53 15.05
CA MET A 81 -16.05 7.11 16.11
C MET A 81 -15.15 6.05 16.79
N GLY A 82 -15.67 4.84 17.04
CA GLY A 82 -14.92 3.73 17.63
C GLY A 82 -13.82 3.18 16.72
N SER A 83 -14.05 3.11 15.41
CA SER A 83 -13.05 2.77 14.39
C SER A 83 -11.89 3.76 14.40
N LEU A 84 -12.18 5.06 14.43
CA LEU A 84 -11.17 6.12 14.51
C LEU A 84 -10.34 5.99 15.79
N LEU A 85 -10.99 5.99 16.96
CA LEU A 85 -10.31 5.93 18.26
C LEU A 85 -9.54 4.61 18.45
N GLY A 86 -10.11 3.48 18.03
CA GLY A 86 -9.43 2.18 18.03
C GLY A 86 -8.20 2.15 17.12
N SER A 87 -8.28 2.76 15.93
CA SER A 87 -7.13 2.81 15.01
C SER A 87 -5.96 3.66 15.52
N VAL A 88 -6.21 4.65 16.39
CA VAL A 88 -5.13 5.39 17.08
C VAL A 88 -4.31 4.42 17.95
N GLY A 89 -4.96 3.66 18.83
CA GLY A 89 -4.25 2.68 19.67
C GLY A 89 -3.61 1.54 18.86
N ALA A 90 -4.33 1.02 17.85
CA ALA A 90 -3.86 -0.13 17.06
C ALA A 90 -2.67 0.20 16.14
N SER A 91 -2.64 1.40 15.56
CA SER A 91 -1.48 1.85 14.75
C SER A 91 -0.20 1.97 15.60
N LEU A 92 -0.32 2.37 16.88
CA LEU A 92 0.80 2.41 17.81
C LEU A 92 1.30 1.02 18.21
N LEU A 93 0.49 -0.06 18.13
CA LEU A 93 0.98 -1.41 18.39
C LEU A 93 2.02 -1.87 17.36
N MET A 94 2.03 -1.33 16.14
CA MET A 94 3.11 -1.56 15.18
C MET A 94 4.46 -1.02 15.68
N VAL A 95 4.45 0.11 16.41
CA VAL A 95 5.67 0.75 16.95
C VAL A 95 6.33 -0.09 18.05
N LEU A 96 5.56 -0.95 18.74
CA LEU A 96 6.08 -1.87 19.75
C LEU A 96 6.74 -3.14 19.15
N VAL A 97 6.68 -3.35 17.83
CA VAL A 97 7.34 -4.50 17.19
C VAL A 97 8.85 -4.23 17.15
N PRO A 98 9.70 -5.06 17.79
CA PRO A 98 11.14 -4.84 17.80
C PRO A 98 11.73 -5.09 16.39
N PRO A 99 12.67 -4.26 15.92
CA PRO A 99 13.42 -4.55 14.69
C PRO A 99 14.35 -5.74 14.91
N LEU A 100 14.54 -6.57 13.88
CA LEU A 100 15.40 -7.75 13.95
C LEU A 100 16.89 -7.39 14.10
N ASP A 101 17.33 -6.34 13.40
CA ASP A 101 18.68 -5.77 13.48
C ASP A 101 18.65 -4.33 14.00
N LYS A 102 19.69 -3.95 14.75
CA LYS A 102 19.91 -2.56 15.20
C LYS A 102 20.95 -1.91 14.29
N ASP A 103 20.48 -1.33 13.18
CA ASP A 103 21.32 -0.47 12.34
C ASP A 103 22.01 0.60 13.19
N PRO A 104 23.33 0.84 13.02
CA PRO A 104 24.03 1.90 13.73
C PRO A 104 23.51 3.28 13.29
N PRO A 105 23.42 4.27 14.21
CA PRO A 105 22.92 5.59 13.89
C PRO A 105 23.83 6.27 12.85
N ARG A 106 23.26 6.65 11.71
CA ARG A 106 23.97 7.43 10.68
C ARG A 106 24.11 8.87 11.18
N SER A 107 25.36 9.33 11.32
CA SER A 107 25.65 10.73 11.65
C SER A 107 25.27 11.67 10.50
N CYS A 108 24.32 12.56 10.74
CA CYS A 108 23.96 13.63 9.79
C CYS A 108 25.08 14.70 9.75
N ASN A 109 26.08 14.50 8.89
CA ASN A 109 27.04 15.56 8.58
C ASN A 109 26.34 16.63 7.73
N ALA A 110 26.20 17.85 8.28
CA ALA A 110 25.50 18.97 7.64
C ALA A 110 26.27 19.63 6.47
N SER A 111 27.09 18.86 5.75
CA SER A 111 28.03 19.33 4.73
C SER A 111 27.55 19.17 3.29
N ASP A 112 26.64 18.22 3.02
CA ASP A 112 26.14 17.93 1.67
C ASP A 112 25.09 18.95 1.17
N GLY A 113 25.02 20.12 1.79
CA GLY A 113 24.23 21.29 1.36
C GLY A 113 24.85 22.07 0.18
N ALA A 114 25.62 21.40 -0.68
CA ALA A 114 26.33 22.02 -1.79
C ALA A 114 25.89 21.42 -3.15
N THR A 115 25.56 22.30 -4.10
CA THR A 115 25.02 21.93 -5.41
C THR A 115 25.97 21.03 -6.21
N PRO A 116 25.51 19.92 -6.81
CA PRO A 116 26.33 19.09 -7.69
C PRO A 116 26.46 19.77 -9.07
N THR A 117 27.30 20.82 -9.15
CA THR A 117 27.71 21.43 -10.42
C THR A 117 28.53 20.42 -11.20
N ALA A 118 27.95 19.88 -12.28
CA ALA A 118 28.55 18.78 -13.04
C ALA A 118 29.88 19.19 -13.69
N LEU A 119 30.94 18.42 -13.43
CA LEU A 119 32.19 18.46 -14.19
C LEU A 119 32.00 17.73 -15.53
N PRO A 120 32.18 18.39 -16.69
CA PRO A 120 32.05 17.74 -17.98
C PRO A 120 33.26 16.85 -18.27
N LEU A 121 33.04 15.54 -18.37
CA LEU A 121 34.07 14.59 -18.80
C LEU A 121 34.12 14.51 -20.33
N GLY A 122 35.18 15.04 -20.95
CA GLY A 122 35.51 14.67 -22.33
C GLY A 122 36.34 15.67 -23.15
N THR A 123 37.65 15.45 -23.21
CA THR A 123 38.47 15.87 -24.37
C THR A 123 39.48 14.77 -24.72
N ALA A 124 39.63 14.54 -26.04
CA ALA A 124 40.55 13.65 -26.75
C ALA A 124 41.66 12.88 -25.99
N ARG A 125 41.64 11.55 -26.15
CA ARG A 125 42.77 10.64 -25.90
C ARG A 125 43.68 10.60 -27.14
N THR A 126 44.59 11.56 -27.29
CA THR A 126 45.60 11.54 -28.38
C THR A 126 46.68 10.49 -28.12
N VAL A 127 46.99 9.69 -29.13
CA VAL A 127 48.10 8.74 -29.12
C VAL A 127 49.30 9.34 -29.85
N THR A 128 50.44 9.41 -29.18
CA THR A 128 51.75 9.70 -29.80
C THR A 128 52.78 8.71 -29.26
N VAL A 129 53.73 8.32 -30.10
CA VAL A 129 54.68 7.21 -29.87
C VAL A 129 56.12 7.75 -29.81
N ALA A 130 56.97 7.08 -29.01
CA ALA A 130 58.40 7.34 -28.82
C ALA A 130 58.73 8.66 -28.07
N SER A 131 59.90 8.83 -27.42
CA SER A 131 61.09 7.96 -27.28
C SER A 131 61.78 8.18 -25.92
N SER A 132 62.50 7.18 -25.41
CA SER A 132 63.59 7.39 -24.42
C SER A 132 64.91 7.74 -25.14
N PRO A 133 65.88 8.42 -24.50
CA PRO A 133 66.90 7.65 -23.78
C PRO A 133 67.56 8.30 -22.53
N ALA A 134 68.17 7.44 -21.72
CA ALA A 134 69.45 7.58 -20.98
C ALA A 134 69.71 8.67 -19.91
N ALA A 135 69.91 8.16 -18.68
CA ALA A 135 71.09 8.36 -17.79
C ALA A 135 71.35 9.70 -17.05
N GLY A 136 71.68 9.60 -15.75
CA GLY A 136 72.30 10.68 -14.96
C GLY A 136 72.08 10.57 -13.44
N ALA A 137 73.11 10.14 -12.70
CA ALA A 137 73.25 10.30 -11.24
C ALA A 137 74.70 10.73 -10.95
N PRO A 138 74.99 11.56 -9.92
CA PRO A 138 75.20 11.04 -8.56
C PRO A 138 74.80 12.03 -7.42
N SER A 139 75.37 11.86 -6.22
CA SER A 139 75.17 12.65 -4.98
C SER A 139 76.49 12.63 -4.15
N PRO A 140 76.59 13.22 -2.93
CA PRO A 140 76.25 14.57 -2.41
C PRO A 140 77.58 15.37 -2.12
N PRO A 141 77.70 16.41 -1.23
CA PRO A 141 77.70 16.29 0.26
C PRO A 141 77.18 17.55 1.04
N ALA A 142 77.59 17.74 2.31
CA ALA A 142 77.21 18.78 3.30
C ALA A 142 77.96 20.15 3.13
N GLU A 143 77.78 21.24 3.90
CA GLU A 143 77.11 21.52 5.21
C GLU A 143 76.38 22.92 5.18
N SER A 144 76.23 23.86 6.15
CA SER A 144 76.75 24.12 7.52
C SER A 144 75.79 24.98 8.42
N SER A 145 76.24 25.48 9.59
CA SER A 145 75.62 26.55 10.43
C SER A 145 76.75 27.45 11.07
N PRO A 146 76.67 28.26 12.17
CA PRO A 146 75.64 28.59 13.21
C PRO A 146 74.89 29.92 12.89
N GLY A 147 74.45 30.87 13.75
CA GLY A 147 74.50 31.22 15.20
C GLY A 147 73.90 32.66 15.39
N THR A 148 73.62 33.29 16.54
CA THR A 148 73.75 33.01 18.00
C THR A 148 72.76 33.95 18.75
N LEU A 149 72.20 33.71 19.95
CA LEU A 149 72.81 33.83 21.30
C LEU A 149 71.96 33.12 22.41
N ASP A 150 71.86 33.68 23.64
CA ASP A 150 71.14 33.19 24.84
C ASP A 150 70.40 34.39 25.54
N VAL A 151 69.85 34.40 26.78
CA VAL A 151 70.43 34.16 28.13
C VAL A 151 69.40 33.59 29.14
N THR A 152 69.89 32.77 30.07
CA THR A 152 69.23 31.92 31.10
C THR A 152 68.63 32.53 32.40
N GLY A 153 67.82 31.73 33.12
CA GLY A 153 67.96 31.49 34.58
C GLY A 153 66.66 31.24 35.40
N PHE A 154 66.59 30.60 36.59
CA PHE A 154 67.25 29.42 37.19
C PHE A 154 66.57 29.05 38.57
N ARG A 155 65.70 28.03 38.62
CA ARG A 155 65.47 27.02 39.71
C ARG A 155 65.41 27.41 41.24
N LYS A 156 64.25 27.29 41.91
CA LYS A 156 64.05 26.61 43.25
C LYS A 156 62.57 26.45 43.72
N ALA A 157 62.37 25.65 44.78
CA ALA A 157 61.14 25.42 45.60
C ALA A 157 61.47 25.71 47.11
N PRO A 158 60.65 25.49 48.18
CA PRO A 158 59.36 24.75 48.33
C PRO A 158 58.30 25.35 49.33
N ALA A 159 57.16 24.65 49.55
CA ALA A 159 56.28 24.57 50.76
C ALA A 159 55.05 23.66 50.42
N GLU A 160 54.76 22.53 51.09
CA GLU A 160 54.00 22.32 52.36
C GLU A 160 52.47 22.61 52.31
N SER A 161 51.55 21.79 52.88
CA SER A 161 51.64 20.41 53.43
C SER A 161 50.25 19.78 53.72
N VAL A 162 50.18 18.43 53.83
CA VAL A 162 49.18 17.60 54.59
C VAL A 162 47.69 17.64 54.10
N LEU A 163 46.90 16.55 54.08
CA LEU A 163 46.81 15.35 54.94
C LEU A 163 46.59 14.02 54.16
N GLU A 164 47.05 12.89 54.73
CA GLU A 164 46.88 11.51 54.23
C GLU A 164 45.87 10.67 55.03
N SER A 165 45.37 9.57 54.44
CA SER A 165 45.28 8.19 55.01
C SER A 165 44.39 7.34 54.07
N SER A 166 44.82 6.26 53.40
CA SER A 166 45.55 5.04 53.81
C SER A 166 44.68 4.00 54.53
N GLY A 167 44.73 2.74 54.05
CA GLY A 167 44.01 1.57 54.59
C GLY A 167 43.78 0.45 53.57
N ARG A 168 44.10 -0.82 53.92
CA ARG A 168 43.85 -2.03 53.10
C ARG A 168 43.13 -3.13 53.96
N PRO A 169 42.95 -4.41 53.57
CA PRO A 169 41.80 -5.26 53.94
C PRO A 169 42.16 -6.18 55.16
N PRO A 170 41.56 -7.38 55.45
CA PRO A 170 40.45 -8.13 54.81
C PRO A 170 39.47 -8.87 55.77
N GLY A 171 38.52 -9.67 55.21
CA GLY A 171 38.29 -11.05 55.70
C GLY A 171 36.85 -11.57 55.94
N TYR A 172 36.68 -12.88 55.73
CA TYR A 172 35.65 -13.82 56.27
C TYR A 172 34.15 -13.63 55.87
N ALA A 173 33.28 -14.66 55.81
CA ALA A 173 33.46 -16.12 55.57
C ALA A 173 32.13 -16.91 55.37
N VAL A 174 32.20 -18.00 54.58
CA VAL A 174 31.58 -19.34 54.79
C VAL A 174 30.08 -19.48 55.15
N ARG A 175 29.30 -20.19 54.29
CA ARG A 175 28.84 -21.58 54.55
C ARG A 175 28.27 -22.30 53.30
N SER A 176 28.20 -23.63 53.36
CA SER A 176 27.62 -24.57 52.39
C SER A 176 26.73 -25.60 53.12
N VAL A 177 25.71 -26.14 52.44
CA VAL A 177 24.93 -27.35 52.81
C VAL A 177 24.60 -28.13 51.52
N GLU A 178 24.41 -29.44 51.64
CA GLU A 178 24.41 -30.46 50.56
C GLU A 178 23.18 -31.39 50.62
N GLY A 179 22.79 -31.98 49.49
CA GLY A 179 21.97 -33.20 49.41
C GLY A 179 20.45 -33.06 49.17
N ALA A 180 19.72 -34.10 48.71
CA ALA A 180 20.16 -35.37 48.12
C ALA A 180 19.00 -36.20 47.49
N ARG A 181 19.22 -36.76 46.27
CA ARG A 181 18.56 -37.96 45.66
C ARG A 181 17.00 -37.88 45.47
N THR A 182 16.26 -38.76 44.77
CA THR A 182 16.41 -40.17 44.34
C THR A 182 15.70 -40.53 43.00
N THR A 183 16.11 -41.65 42.40
CA THR A 183 15.33 -42.64 41.58
C THR A 183 14.68 -42.29 40.22
N SER A 184 15.20 -42.93 39.16
CA SER A 184 14.47 -43.48 37.99
C SER A 184 13.77 -44.82 38.38
N PRO A 185 13.08 -45.64 37.51
CA PRO A 185 13.65 -46.29 36.29
C PRO A 185 12.66 -46.70 35.15
N VAL A 186 13.16 -47.51 34.17
CA VAL A 186 12.47 -48.35 33.13
C VAL A 186 11.61 -47.61 32.07
N LEU A 187 11.47 -48.05 30.79
CA LEU A 187 11.75 -49.33 30.10
C LEU A 187 12.51 -49.14 28.73
N GLN A 188 13.11 -50.22 28.20
CA GLN A 188 13.64 -50.38 26.83
C GLN A 188 12.82 -51.49 26.07
N PRO A 189 13.31 -52.18 25.01
CA PRO A 189 13.35 -51.78 23.59
C PRO A 189 12.52 -52.75 22.68
N VAL A 190 13.17 -53.48 21.74
CA VAL A 190 12.64 -54.50 20.76
C VAL A 190 12.02 -53.86 19.50
N THR A 191 12.68 -53.80 18.33
CA THR A 191 12.95 -54.84 17.26
C THR A 191 11.68 -55.50 16.68
N SER A 192 11.59 -55.98 15.42
CA SER A 192 12.52 -56.20 14.30
C SER A 192 11.74 -56.20 12.95
N GLY A 193 12.38 -56.37 11.79
CA GLY A 193 11.68 -56.74 10.54
C GLY A 193 12.37 -56.36 9.22
N MET A 194 13.05 -57.32 8.58
CA MET A 194 13.68 -57.18 7.26
C MET A 194 12.90 -57.94 6.18
N LYS A 195 12.62 -57.33 5.02
CA LYS A 195 12.56 -58.05 3.72
C LYS A 195 12.61 -57.11 2.50
N ASP A 196 13.00 -57.68 1.36
CA ASP A 196 13.60 -56.96 0.24
C ASP A 196 12.79 -56.96 -1.07
N THR A 197 12.77 -55.81 -1.76
CA THR A 197 12.70 -55.66 -3.24
C THR A 197 11.41 -56.14 -3.98
N PRO A 198 11.26 -55.86 -5.30
CA PRO A 198 11.24 -54.52 -5.91
C PRO A 198 10.03 -54.32 -6.87
N GLY A 199 9.76 -53.07 -7.31
CA GLY A 199 8.78 -52.77 -8.36
C GLY A 199 8.95 -51.39 -8.99
N GLU A 200 8.97 -51.31 -10.32
CA GLU A 200 9.22 -50.07 -11.09
C GLU A 200 7.99 -49.15 -11.21
N GLY A 201 8.22 -47.83 -11.35
CA GLY A 201 7.11 -46.87 -11.48
C GLY A 201 7.48 -45.39 -11.66
N ALA A 202 7.96 -45.00 -12.85
CA ALA A 202 7.79 -43.68 -13.49
C ALA A 202 8.34 -42.35 -12.87
N SER A 203 9.15 -41.66 -13.69
CA SER A 203 9.14 -40.19 -13.93
C SER A 203 9.41 -39.15 -12.81
N LYS A 204 10.69 -39.01 -12.44
CA LYS A 204 11.51 -37.82 -12.80
C LYS A 204 10.91 -36.40 -12.56
N ALA A 205 10.79 -35.98 -11.29
CA ALA A 205 10.56 -34.56 -10.92
C ALA A 205 11.87 -33.82 -10.58
N ARG A 206 12.25 -32.81 -11.36
CA ARG A 206 13.53 -32.06 -11.23
C ARG A 206 13.45 -30.99 -10.13
N ARG A 207 14.05 -31.25 -8.95
CA ARG A 207 14.41 -30.18 -7.98
C ARG A 207 15.91 -29.94 -8.01
N THR A 208 16.32 -28.73 -8.38
CA THR A 208 17.72 -28.32 -8.43
C THR A 208 18.18 -27.89 -7.03
N ALA A 209 18.92 -28.76 -6.34
CA ALA A 209 19.72 -28.35 -5.18
C ALA A 209 21.06 -27.78 -5.65
N LEU A 210 21.59 -26.75 -4.97
CA LEU A 210 22.94 -26.25 -5.24
C LEU A 210 24.01 -27.24 -4.72
N PRO A 211 25.22 -27.24 -5.30
CA PRO A 211 26.26 -28.20 -4.96
C PRO A 211 26.93 -27.87 -3.61
N LEU A 212 27.12 -28.90 -2.80
CA LEU A 212 28.16 -28.92 -1.76
C LEU A 212 29.24 -29.92 -2.19
N LEU A 213 30.47 -29.44 -2.28
CA LEU A 213 31.64 -30.24 -2.66
C LEU A 213 31.97 -31.25 -1.55
N ALA A 214 31.96 -32.53 -1.90
CA ALA A 214 32.52 -33.59 -1.08
C ALA A 214 33.98 -33.84 -1.52
N GLY A 215 34.95 -33.64 -0.62
CA GLY A 215 36.35 -33.94 -0.89
C GLY A 215 37.26 -33.67 0.31
N GLY A 216 38.10 -34.65 0.66
CA GLY A 216 39.15 -34.52 1.68
C GLY A 216 38.73 -34.94 3.09
N THR A 217 39.08 -36.16 3.49
CA THR A 217 38.91 -36.65 4.87
C THR A 217 40.06 -36.14 5.75
N ALA A 218 39.77 -35.33 6.77
CA ALA A 218 40.72 -34.97 7.82
C ALA A 218 39.98 -34.76 9.16
N PRO A 219 40.55 -35.18 10.32
CA PRO A 219 39.92 -34.97 11.62
C PRO A 219 40.01 -33.49 12.02
N GLY A 220 38.86 -32.81 12.03
CA GLY A 220 38.78 -31.38 12.36
C GLY A 220 39.07 -31.07 13.83
N SER A 221 39.86 -30.03 14.07
CA SER A 221 40.12 -29.49 15.42
C SER A 221 38.82 -29.10 16.14
N PRO A 222 38.69 -29.33 17.46
CA PRO A 222 37.47 -29.05 18.22
C PRO A 222 37.00 -27.58 18.17
N ALA A 223 37.89 -26.64 17.85
CA ALA A 223 37.55 -25.23 17.65
C ALA A 223 36.55 -24.99 16.50
N ASN A 224 36.57 -25.81 15.44
CA ASN A 224 35.63 -25.67 14.33
C ASN A 224 34.22 -26.16 14.70
N LEU A 225 34.12 -27.11 15.63
CA LEU A 225 32.83 -27.66 16.06
C LEU A 225 32.07 -26.66 16.95
N SER A 226 32.77 -25.96 17.85
CA SER A 226 32.18 -24.91 18.67
C SER A 226 31.78 -23.68 17.85
N ALA A 227 32.57 -23.29 16.85
CA ALA A 227 32.21 -22.25 15.89
C ALA A 227 30.96 -22.61 15.08
N ALA A 228 30.90 -23.84 14.53
CA ALA A 228 29.73 -24.32 13.79
C ALA A 228 28.47 -24.40 14.69
N GLN A 229 28.60 -24.86 15.93
CA GLN A 229 27.50 -24.92 16.89
C GLN A 229 27.06 -23.52 17.36
N GLY A 230 27.99 -22.58 17.51
CA GLY A 230 27.71 -21.16 17.76
C GLY A 230 26.91 -20.53 16.62
N ASN A 231 27.36 -20.72 15.37
CA ASN A 231 26.67 -20.24 14.18
C ASN A 231 25.27 -20.87 14.04
N ALA A 232 25.11 -22.17 14.30
CA ALA A 232 23.81 -22.83 14.27
C ALA A 232 22.85 -22.29 15.35
N ARG A 233 23.35 -21.99 16.55
CA ARG A 233 22.56 -21.34 17.62
C ARG A 233 22.20 -19.91 17.28
N ALA A 234 23.12 -19.12 16.72
CA ALA A 234 22.86 -17.76 16.28
C ALA A 234 21.83 -17.71 15.14
N LEU A 235 21.93 -18.62 14.16
CA LEU A 235 20.95 -18.77 13.09
C LEU A 235 19.57 -19.20 13.63
N GLY A 236 19.53 -20.09 14.61
CA GLY A 236 18.30 -20.49 15.30
C GLY A 236 17.63 -19.32 16.04
N LEU A 237 18.40 -18.55 16.80
CA LEU A 237 17.92 -17.35 17.50
C LEU A 237 17.45 -16.25 16.52
N SER A 238 18.16 -16.07 15.39
CA SER A 238 17.76 -15.16 14.32
C SER A 238 16.45 -15.61 13.65
N LEU A 239 16.29 -16.90 13.37
CA LEU A 239 15.06 -17.47 12.79
C LEU A 239 13.87 -17.38 13.75
N GLU A 240 14.09 -17.60 15.05
CA GLU A 240 13.06 -17.40 16.07
C GLU A 240 12.70 -15.92 16.22
N GLY A 241 13.68 -15.02 16.23
CA GLY A 241 13.46 -13.57 16.20
C GLY A 241 12.60 -13.16 15.00
N LEU A 242 12.96 -13.58 13.79
CA LEU A 242 12.20 -13.33 12.56
C LEU A 242 10.77 -13.89 12.62
N ARG A 243 10.57 -15.06 13.23
CA ARG A 243 9.25 -15.64 13.45
C ARG A 243 8.41 -14.77 14.39
N TRP A 244 8.99 -14.28 15.49
CA TRP A 244 8.27 -13.41 16.44
C TRP A 244 7.99 -12.03 15.85
N THR A 245 8.93 -11.39 15.13
CA THR A 245 8.66 -10.09 14.47
C THR A 245 7.59 -10.23 13.37
N PHE A 246 7.59 -11.32 12.60
CA PHE A 246 6.51 -11.62 11.65
C PHE A 246 5.15 -11.82 12.33
N LEU A 247 5.07 -12.65 13.39
CA LEU A 247 3.81 -12.91 14.08
C LEU A 247 3.26 -11.67 14.80
N LEU A 248 4.12 -10.87 15.42
CA LEU A 248 3.74 -9.61 16.07
C LEU A 248 3.25 -8.60 15.04
N SER A 249 4.02 -8.34 13.96
CA SER A 249 3.62 -7.39 12.92
C SER A 249 2.38 -7.80 12.14
N LEU A 250 2.19 -9.11 11.88
CA LEU A 250 0.95 -9.62 11.32
C LEU A 250 -0.22 -9.41 12.29
N GLY A 251 -0.04 -9.71 13.57
CA GLY A 251 -1.08 -9.55 14.60
C GLY A 251 -1.52 -8.10 14.77
N SER A 252 -0.58 -7.16 14.92
CA SER A 252 -0.87 -5.74 15.07
C SER A 252 -1.44 -5.12 13.79
N LEU A 253 -0.95 -5.52 12.59
CA LEU A 253 -1.52 -5.07 11.32
C LEU A 253 -2.95 -5.58 11.15
N VAL A 254 -3.23 -6.87 11.42
CA VAL A 254 -4.57 -7.44 11.34
C VAL A 254 -5.52 -6.73 12.31
N PHE A 255 -5.12 -6.52 13.56
CA PHE A 255 -5.92 -5.79 14.55
C PHE A 255 -6.19 -4.33 14.14
N TRP A 256 -5.19 -3.65 13.59
CA TRP A 256 -5.34 -2.29 13.09
C TRP A 256 -6.27 -2.20 11.87
N GLU A 257 -6.12 -3.07 10.87
CA GLU A 257 -7.00 -3.08 9.69
C GLU A 257 -8.44 -3.47 10.05
N LEU A 258 -8.66 -4.37 11.02
CA LEU A 258 -10.00 -4.69 11.53
C LEU A 258 -10.70 -3.47 12.16
N LEU A 259 -9.93 -2.53 12.74
CA LEU A 259 -10.47 -1.30 13.32
C LEU A 259 -10.56 -0.14 12.31
N ALA A 260 -9.61 -0.03 11.39
CA ALA A 260 -9.50 1.05 10.41
C ALA A 260 -10.37 0.85 9.16
N ALA A 261 -10.45 -0.37 8.62
CA ALA A 261 -11.14 -0.64 7.35
C ALA A 261 -12.66 -0.34 7.34
N PRO A 262 -13.43 -0.56 8.43
CA PRO A 262 -14.84 -0.17 8.47
C PRO A 262 -15.08 1.33 8.28
N LEU A 263 -14.10 2.19 8.60
CA LEU A 263 -14.30 3.64 8.63
C LEU A 263 -14.73 4.21 7.28
N GLU A 264 -13.97 3.87 6.24
CA GLU A 264 -14.17 4.35 4.87
C GLU A 264 -15.58 3.99 4.37
N GLN A 265 -15.91 2.71 4.40
CA GLN A 265 -17.20 2.19 3.93
C GLN A 265 -18.38 2.78 4.73
N VAL A 266 -18.26 2.92 6.05
CA VAL A 266 -19.33 3.48 6.92
C VAL A 266 -19.50 4.98 6.70
N ALA A 267 -18.41 5.73 6.48
CA ALA A 267 -18.46 7.16 6.18
C ALA A 267 -19.10 7.40 4.80
N ASP A 268 -18.65 6.72 3.75
CA ASP A 268 -19.23 6.81 2.41
C ASP A 268 -20.71 6.36 2.39
N ASP A 269 -21.04 5.25 3.04
CA ASP A 269 -22.42 4.74 3.04
C ASP A 269 -23.39 5.63 3.84
N SER A 270 -22.93 6.27 4.91
CA SER A 270 -23.72 7.22 5.70
C SER A 270 -23.88 8.56 5.01
N LEU A 271 -22.82 9.11 4.42
CA LEU A 271 -22.86 10.38 3.71
C LEU A 271 -23.67 10.30 2.41
N TYR A 272 -23.55 9.21 1.64
CA TYR A 272 -24.42 9.01 0.49
C TYR A 272 -25.87 8.93 0.96
N GLU A 273 -26.21 8.13 1.97
CA GLU A 273 -27.59 7.98 2.45
C GLU A 273 -28.16 9.25 3.10
N TYR A 274 -27.31 10.20 3.50
CA TYR A 274 -27.70 11.57 3.85
C TYR A 274 -27.98 12.42 2.60
N LEU A 275 -27.11 12.39 1.59
CA LEU A 275 -27.30 13.15 0.34
C LEU A 275 -28.44 12.59 -0.54
N ASP A 276 -28.77 11.29 -0.41
CA ASP A 276 -29.93 10.58 -0.97
C ASP A 276 -31.25 11.03 -0.30
N PHE A 277 -31.18 11.45 0.97
CA PHE A 277 -32.34 11.94 1.73
C PHE A 277 -32.62 13.45 1.53
N VAL A 278 -31.65 14.20 1.02
CA VAL A 278 -31.76 15.66 0.79
C VAL A 278 -31.49 16.02 -0.69
N ASP A 279 -31.82 15.10 -1.60
CA ASP A 279 -31.77 15.24 -3.08
C ASP A 279 -30.50 15.95 -3.62
N ALA A 280 -29.35 15.64 -3.01
CA ALA A 280 -28.07 16.30 -3.24
C ALA A 280 -26.96 15.32 -3.69
N THR A 281 -27.35 14.13 -4.17
CA THR A 281 -26.46 13.00 -4.51
C THR A 281 -25.38 13.36 -5.53
N ASP A 282 -25.64 14.22 -6.53
CA ASP A 282 -24.60 14.64 -7.49
C ASP A 282 -23.41 15.32 -6.82
N ARG A 283 -23.60 16.02 -5.68
CA ARG A 283 -22.48 16.65 -4.96
C ARG A 283 -21.54 15.62 -4.33
N TYR A 284 -21.98 14.38 -4.07
CA TYR A 284 -21.10 13.27 -3.67
C TYR A 284 -20.03 12.97 -4.73
N ARG A 285 -20.37 13.09 -6.03
CA ARG A 285 -19.43 12.88 -7.14
C ARG A 285 -18.24 13.88 -7.16
N SER A 286 -18.29 14.95 -6.34
CA SER A 286 -17.18 15.91 -6.18
C SER A 286 -16.20 15.60 -5.03
N LEU A 287 -16.56 14.71 -4.11
CA LEU A 287 -15.85 14.58 -2.83
C LEU A 287 -14.52 13.82 -2.89
N TRP A 288 -14.38 12.89 -3.84
CA TRP A 288 -13.14 12.13 -4.05
C TRP A 288 -11.91 13.04 -4.26
N VAL A 289 -12.08 14.19 -4.93
CA VAL A 289 -11.02 15.19 -5.14
C VAL A 289 -10.43 15.68 -3.82
N TRP A 290 -11.27 15.90 -2.80
CA TRP A 290 -10.83 16.35 -1.48
C TRP A 290 -10.02 15.29 -0.74
N ARG A 291 -10.34 14.01 -0.96
CA ARG A 291 -9.55 12.89 -0.44
C ARG A 291 -8.19 12.79 -1.15
N LEU A 292 -8.14 12.77 -2.47
CA LEU A 292 -6.86 12.70 -3.21
C LEU A 292 -5.96 13.91 -2.92
N LEU A 293 -6.56 15.11 -2.77
CA LEU A 293 -5.84 16.29 -2.32
C LEU A 293 -5.24 16.08 -0.92
N GLY A 294 -6.03 15.55 0.01
CA GLY A 294 -5.56 15.14 1.34
C GLY A 294 -4.44 14.09 1.29
N GLU A 295 -4.57 13.05 0.47
CA GLU A 295 -3.56 12.01 0.30
C GLU A 295 -2.25 12.59 -0.26
N SER A 296 -2.33 13.49 -1.26
CA SER A 296 -1.16 14.17 -1.84
C SER A 296 -0.46 15.11 -0.84
N ALA A 297 -1.22 15.82 -0.01
CA ALA A 297 -0.69 16.68 1.04
C ALA A 297 -0.09 15.87 2.20
N GLY A 298 -0.74 14.76 2.58
CA GLY A 298 -0.29 13.87 3.65
C GLY A 298 1.01 13.15 3.33
N VAL A 299 1.13 12.58 2.12
CA VAL A 299 2.34 11.83 1.73
C VAL A 299 3.57 12.75 1.60
N CYS A 300 3.40 13.97 1.08
CA CYS A 300 4.46 14.98 1.07
C CYS A 300 4.76 15.52 2.48
N GLY A 301 3.72 15.81 3.26
CA GLY A 301 3.85 16.39 4.60
C GLY A 301 4.55 15.45 5.59
N ILE A 302 4.19 14.16 5.62
CA ILE A 302 4.86 13.20 6.49
C ILE A 302 6.32 12.98 6.08
N ALA A 303 6.60 12.91 4.78
CA ALA A 303 7.95 12.74 4.27
C ALA A 303 8.84 13.96 4.59
N ALA A 304 8.29 15.18 4.46
CA ALA A 304 8.96 16.42 4.85
C ALA A 304 9.26 16.45 6.35
N LEU A 305 8.30 16.07 7.19
CA LEU A 305 8.46 16.00 8.65
C LEU A 305 9.52 14.97 9.06
N VAL A 306 9.53 13.79 8.43
CA VAL A 306 10.52 12.73 8.65
C VAL A 306 11.91 13.22 8.26
N GLY A 307 12.08 13.78 7.06
CA GLY A 307 13.35 14.29 6.57
C GLY A 307 13.94 15.45 7.40
N GLN A 308 13.11 16.25 8.08
CA GLN A 308 13.58 17.28 9.01
C GLN A 308 13.89 16.72 10.41
N LEU A 309 13.02 15.85 10.96
CA LEU A 309 13.22 15.30 12.30
C LEU A 309 14.38 14.31 12.38
N GLU A 310 14.78 13.67 11.27
CA GLU A 310 16.03 12.88 11.19
C GLU A 310 17.27 13.67 11.65
N CYS A 311 17.35 14.97 11.34
CA CYS A 311 18.49 15.81 11.70
C CYS A 311 18.41 16.42 13.11
N VAL A 312 17.22 16.46 13.72
CA VAL A 312 16.97 17.13 15.01
C VAL A 312 16.84 16.11 16.15
N LEU A 313 16.22 14.96 15.89
CA LEU A 313 15.81 14.01 16.92
C LEU A 313 16.82 12.87 17.03
N MET A 314 17.96 13.15 17.70
CA MET A 314 19.04 12.22 18.10
C MET A 314 18.57 11.11 19.08
N THR A 315 17.52 10.37 18.70
CA THR A 315 16.98 9.21 19.42
C THR A 315 17.17 7.97 18.57
N ASN A 316 17.43 6.82 19.21
CA ASN A 316 17.61 5.52 18.52
C ASN A 316 16.28 4.92 18.00
N SER A 317 15.37 5.77 17.53
CA SER A 317 14.04 5.42 17.05
C SER A 317 14.11 5.00 15.58
N SER A 318 13.58 3.83 15.22
CA SER A 318 13.58 3.37 13.82
C SER A 318 12.74 4.30 12.92
N ARG A 319 13.32 4.73 11.79
CA ARG A 319 12.77 5.77 10.88
C ARG A 319 11.27 5.65 10.62
N GLY A 320 10.80 4.43 10.33
CA GLY A 320 9.40 4.16 10.03
C GLY A 320 8.39 4.53 11.12
N VAL A 321 8.80 4.60 12.40
CA VAL A 321 7.90 4.86 13.55
C VAL A 321 7.19 6.22 13.46
N LEU A 322 7.87 7.25 12.95
CA LEU A 322 7.32 8.60 12.86
C LEU A 322 6.09 8.69 11.92
N HIS A 323 6.04 7.84 10.89
CA HIS A 323 4.86 7.71 10.02
C HIS A 323 3.62 7.26 10.81
N PHE A 324 3.77 6.34 11.78
CA PHE A 324 2.67 5.87 12.65
C PHE A 324 2.22 6.94 13.65
N TYR A 325 3.15 7.74 14.20
CA TYR A 325 2.77 8.91 15.02
C TYR A 325 2.00 9.94 14.19
N GLY A 326 2.38 10.17 12.92
CA GLY A 326 1.62 10.98 11.98
C GLY A 326 0.20 10.45 11.76
N TYR A 327 0.04 9.16 11.45
CA TYR A 327 -1.27 8.52 11.33
C TYR A 327 -2.11 8.67 12.62
N SER A 328 -1.50 8.47 13.79
CA SER A 328 -2.19 8.56 15.10
C SER A 328 -2.70 9.97 15.37
N LEU A 329 -1.87 10.98 15.13
CA LEU A 329 -2.21 12.39 15.31
C LEU A 329 -3.35 12.82 14.36
N VAL A 330 -3.25 12.48 13.08
CA VAL A 330 -4.27 12.84 12.09
C VAL A 330 -5.56 12.01 12.30
N SER A 331 -5.47 10.79 12.83
CA SER A 331 -6.64 10.00 13.28
C SER A 331 -7.38 10.65 14.45
N ALA A 332 -6.65 11.23 15.41
CA ALA A 332 -7.26 12.00 16.49
C ALA A 332 -7.95 13.28 15.98
N LEU A 333 -7.36 13.97 15.01
CA LEU A 333 -8.02 15.09 14.32
C LEU A 333 -9.27 14.65 13.54
N ALA A 334 -9.20 13.52 12.82
CA ALA A 334 -10.33 12.94 12.13
C ALA A 334 -11.47 12.54 13.09
N PHE A 335 -11.14 12.05 14.30
CA PHE A 335 -12.11 11.81 15.37
C PHE A 335 -12.84 13.09 15.77
N LEU A 336 -12.15 14.21 15.97
CA LEU A 336 -12.79 15.50 16.28
C LEU A 336 -13.72 15.97 15.16
N VAL A 337 -13.28 15.90 13.89
CA VAL A 337 -14.12 16.24 12.73
C VAL A 337 -15.33 15.29 12.63
N SER A 338 -15.18 14.01 12.98
CA SER A 338 -16.25 13.01 12.93
C SER A 338 -17.44 13.32 13.84
N ILE A 339 -17.23 14.09 14.91
CA ILE A 339 -18.31 14.53 15.82
C ILE A 339 -19.34 15.37 15.06
N ALA A 340 -18.91 16.18 14.09
CA ALA A 340 -19.78 17.02 13.27
C ALA A 340 -20.28 16.34 11.96
N PHE A 341 -19.83 15.12 11.66
CA PHE A 341 -20.10 14.46 10.37
C PHE A 341 -21.59 14.10 10.21
N PRO A 342 -22.21 14.33 9.03
CA PRO A 342 -23.63 14.08 8.81
C PRO A 342 -23.94 12.58 8.71
N VAL A 343 -24.23 11.95 9.85
CA VAL A 343 -24.76 10.58 9.93
C VAL A 343 -26.29 10.65 9.97
N PRO A 344 -27.01 10.12 8.95
CA PRO A 344 -28.47 10.16 8.94
C PRO A 344 -29.03 9.22 10.02
N VAL A 345 -30.05 9.68 10.75
CA VAL A 345 -30.82 8.84 11.68
C VAL A 345 -31.65 7.87 10.84
N CYS A 346 -31.11 6.67 10.62
CA CYS A 346 -31.64 5.77 9.62
C CYS A 346 -32.99 5.19 10.05
N ARG A 347 -34.07 5.62 9.39
CA ARG A 347 -35.38 4.97 9.49
C ARG A 347 -35.22 3.50 9.08
N ARG A 348 -35.91 2.58 9.76
CA ARG A 348 -35.76 1.12 9.59
C ARG A 348 -36.11 0.67 8.16
N ARG A 349 -35.12 0.69 7.27
CA ARG A 349 -35.21 0.28 5.86
C ARG A 349 -34.85 -1.20 5.76
N GLU A 350 -35.67 -1.95 5.02
CA GLU A 350 -35.60 -3.42 4.98
C GLU A 350 -34.26 -3.95 4.44
N PRO A 351 -33.85 -5.19 4.83
CA PRO A 351 -32.64 -5.84 4.34
C PRO A 351 -32.79 -6.21 2.86
N SER A 352 -32.53 -5.24 1.98
CA SER A 352 -32.76 -5.37 0.56
C SER A 352 -31.69 -6.27 -0.10
N HIS A 353 -32.12 -7.35 -0.76
CA HIS A 353 -31.27 -8.35 -1.45
C HIS A 353 -30.47 -7.80 -2.67
N LYS A 354 -30.30 -6.48 -2.80
CA LYS A 354 -29.65 -5.79 -3.92
C LYS A 354 -28.22 -6.26 -4.18
N THR A 355 -27.44 -6.59 -3.14
CA THR A 355 -26.08 -7.12 -3.31
C THR A 355 -26.09 -8.53 -3.92
N VAL A 356 -27.05 -9.38 -3.51
CA VAL A 356 -27.24 -10.71 -4.12
C VAL A 356 -27.71 -10.58 -5.57
N LYS A 357 -28.63 -9.65 -5.86
CA LYS A 357 -29.06 -9.33 -7.24
C LYS A 357 -27.91 -8.79 -8.11
N ALA A 358 -27.00 -7.98 -7.55
CA ALA A 358 -25.82 -7.50 -8.26
C ALA A 358 -24.81 -8.63 -8.53
N LEU A 359 -24.62 -9.56 -7.58
CA LEU A 359 -23.78 -10.75 -7.77
C LEU A 359 -24.36 -11.69 -8.83
N SER A 360 -25.68 -11.94 -8.83
CA SER A 360 -26.32 -12.75 -9.87
C SER A 360 -26.25 -12.06 -11.24
N LEU A 361 -26.41 -10.73 -11.31
CA LEU A 361 -26.28 -9.97 -12.55
C LEU A 361 -24.86 -10.12 -13.16
N VAL A 362 -23.81 -9.98 -12.35
CA VAL A 362 -22.42 -10.20 -12.81
C VAL A 362 -22.16 -11.65 -13.21
N ARG A 363 -22.83 -12.64 -12.59
CA ARG A 363 -22.71 -14.04 -12.99
C ARG A 363 -23.44 -14.35 -14.31
N SER A 364 -24.47 -13.59 -14.66
CA SER A 364 -25.27 -13.82 -15.88
C SER A 364 -24.75 -13.09 -17.12
N ASP A 365 -24.22 -11.86 -16.98
CA ASP A 365 -23.76 -11.06 -18.12
C ASP A 365 -22.24 -11.27 -18.39
N PRO A 366 -21.84 -11.87 -19.53
CA PRO A 366 -20.43 -12.11 -19.86
C PRO A 366 -19.62 -10.80 -19.99
N ARG A 367 -20.26 -9.66 -20.29
CA ARG A 367 -19.60 -8.35 -20.34
C ARG A 367 -19.18 -7.88 -18.95
N LEU A 368 -20.01 -8.16 -17.94
CA LEU A 368 -19.70 -7.89 -16.54
C LEU A 368 -18.66 -8.88 -15.99
N ILE A 369 -18.67 -10.16 -16.38
CA ILE A 369 -17.59 -11.12 -16.05
C ILE A 369 -16.25 -10.63 -16.60
N LEU A 370 -16.21 -10.23 -17.88
CA LEU A 370 -14.98 -9.77 -18.53
C LEU A 370 -14.45 -8.47 -17.89
N LEU A 371 -15.34 -7.54 -17.50
CA LEU A 371 -14.97 -6.35 -16.72
C LEU A 371 -14.51 -6.70 -15.30
N ALA A 372 -15.12 -7.68 -14.63
CA ALA A 372 -14.73 -8.10 -13.29
C ALA A 372 -13.31 -8.67 -13.28
N LEU A 373 -12.95 -9.46 -14.30
CA LEU A 373 -11.61 -9.98 -14.48
C LEU A 373 -10.58 -8.88 -14.81
N THR A 374 -10.94 -7.83 -15.57
CA THR A 374 -10.02 -6.69 -15.79
C THR A 374 -9.71 -5.98 -14.48
N VAL A 375 -10.73 -5.73 -13.64
CA VAL A 375 -10.56 -5.01 -12.37
C VAL A 375 -9.83 -5.86 -11.32
N LEU A 376 -9.98 -7.18 -11.34
CA LEU A 376 -9.16 -8.11 -10.53
C LEU A 376 -7.67 -8.03 -10.94
N LEU A 377 -7.37 -8.16 -12.23
CA LEU A 377 -5.99 -8.15 -12.74
C LEU A 377 -5.30 -6.80 -12.55
N ILE A 378 -6.04 -5.70 -12.70
CA ILE A 378 -5.51 -4.36 -12.43
C ILE A 378 -5.34 -4.13 -10.93
N GLY A 379 -6.25 -4.62 -10.08
CA GLY A 379 -6.05 -4.63 -8.63
C GLY A 379 -4.74 -5.31 -8.23
N ALA A 380 -4.44 -6.47 -8.84
CA ALA A 380 -3.20 -7.20 -8.62
C ALA A 380 -1.95 -6.46 -9.14
N ALA A 381 -2.02 -5.92 -10.36
CA ALA A 381 -0.90 -5.17 -10.94
C ALA A 381 -0.61 -3.87 -10.15
N SER A 382 -1.63 -3.09 -9.81
CA SER A 382 -1.50 -1.88 -8.99
C SER A 382 -0.95 -2.16 -7.60
N SER A 383 -1.28 -3.28 -6.96
CA SER A 383 -0.72 -3.60 -5.64
C SER A 383 0.77 -3.96 -5.70
N THR A 384 1.27 -4.57 -6.78
CA THR A 384 2.72 -4.77 -6.95
C THR A 384 3.49 -3.45 -7.00
N VAL A 385 2.93 -2.42 -7.67
CA VAL A 385 3.47 -1.06 -7.65
C VAL A 385 3.40 -0.48 -6.23
N GLN A 386 2.23 -0.48 -5.60
CA GLN A 386 2.04 0.11 -4.26
C GLN A 386 2.94 -0.53 -3.19
N ASN A 387 3.18 -1.85 -3.26
CA ASN A 387 4.03 -2.53 -2.29
C ASN A 387 5.53 -2.30 -2.54
N PHE A 388 5.98 -2.32 -3.81
CA PHE A 388 7.39 -2.51 -4.14
C PHE A 388 8.04 -1.33 -4.90
N LEU A 389 7.29 -0.31 -5.33
CA LEU A 389 7.87 0.88 -5.98
C LEU A 389 8.86 1.60 -5.04
N PHE A 390 8.46 1.79 -3.78
CA PHE A 390 9.31 2.44 -2.78
C PHE A 390 10.54 1.59 -2.40
N TRP A 391 10.45 0.25 -2.46
CA TRP A 391 11.63 -0.62 -2.35
C TRP A 391 12.62 -0.31 -3.47
N ASN A 392 12.16 -0.36 -4.72
CA ASN A 392 12.99 -0.09 -5.90
C ASN A 392 13.61 1.33 -5.87
N MET A 393 12.85 2.33 -5.41
CA MET A 393 13.38 3.68 -5.19
C MET A 393 14.45 3.73 -4.08
N LYS A 394 14.29 2.96 -2.98
CA LYS A 394 15.27 2.91 -1.90
C LYS A 394 16.56 2.22 -2.33
N ASP A 395 16.44 1.15 -3.12
CA ASP A 395 17.57 0.40 -3.67
C ASP A 395 18.41 1.25 -4.63
N HIS A 396 17.79 2.23 -5.32
CA HIS A 396 18.47 3.27 -6.10
C HIS A 396 18.90 4.50 -5.27
N GLY A 397 18.85 4.45 -3.93
CA GLY A 397 19.36 5.51 -3.05
C GLY A 397 18.41 6.68 -2.77
N SER A 398 17.12 6.59 -3.11
CA SER A 398 16.17 7.69 -2.93
C SER A 398 15.91 8.07 -1.47
N SER A 399 15.66 9.36 -1.25
CA SER A 399 15.11 9.90 0.00
C SER A 399 13.59 9.70 0.08
N GLU A 400 13.05 9.64 1.30
CA GLU A 400 11.61 9.46 1.55
C GLU A 400 10.79 10.68 1.06
N LEU A 401 11.40 11.86 1.02
CA LEU A 401 10.87 13.08 0.39
C LEU A 401 10.43 12.84 -1.06
N VAL A 402 11.31 12.25 -1.87
CA VAL A 402 11.08 12.10 -3.32
C VAL A 402 10.17 10.93 -3.63
N MET A 403 10.20 9.89 -2.78
CA MET A 403 9.19 8.83 -2.77
C MET A 403 7.78 9.42 -2.58
N GLY A 404 7.59 10.21 -1.52
CA GLY A 404 6.31 10.87 -1.24
C GLY A 404 5.87 11.82 -2.35
N PHE A 405 6.79 12.69 -2.82
CA PHE A 405 6.53 13.60 -3.95
C PHE A 405 6.09 12.85 -5.22
N SER A 406 6.67 11.69 -5.51
CA SER A 406 6.26 10.89 -6.68
C SER A 406 4.81 10.38 -6.58
N VAL A 407 4.34 9.99 -5.39
CA VAL A 407 2.94 9.57 -5.17
C VAL A 407 2.01 10.78 -5.26
N ALA A 408 2.37 11.91 -4.65
CA ALA A 408 1.61 13.15 -4.76
C ALA A 408 1.46 13.63 -6.20
N LEU A 409 2.52 13.52 -7.03
CA LEU A 409 2.48 13.88 -8.45
C LEU A 409 1.47 13.02 -9.24
N GLY A 410 1.38 11.71 -8.95
CA GLY A 410 0.37 10.83 -9.55
C GLY A 410 -1.06 11.20 -9.13
N LEU A 411 -1.30 11.43 -7.83
CA LEU A 411 -2.61 11.81 -7.28
C LEU A 411 -3.09 13.17 -7.82
N LEU A 412 -2.21 14.18 -7.86
CA LEU A 412 -2.49 15.49 -8.44
C LEU A 412 -2.68 15.40 -9.96
N GLY A 413 -1.97 14.48 -10.63
CA GLY A 413 -2.16 14.16 -12.03
C GLY A 413 -3.57 13.62 -12.33
N GLU A 414 -4.12 12.72 -11.51
CA GLU A 414 -5.49 12.21 -11.72
C GLU A 414 -6.54 13.32 -11.56
N ILE A 415 -6.35 14.23 -10.60
CA ILE A 415 -7.19 15.43 -10.44
C ILE A 415 -7.08 16.34 -11.68
N LEU A 416 -5.87 16.62 -12.15
CA LEU A 416 -5.59 17.50 -13.29
C LEU A 416 -6.12 16.93 -14.62
N LEU A 417 -6.15 15.61 -14.77
CA LEU A 417 -6.67 14.94 -15.97
C LEU A 417 -8.19 14.74 -15.95
N HIS A 418 -8.86 14.86 -14.79
CA HIS A 418 -10.31 14.66 -14.68
C HIS A 418 -11.18 15.50 -15.64
N PRO A 419 -10.89 16.79 -15.96
CA PRO A 419 -11.65 17.56 -16.94
C PRO A 419 -11.68 16.91 -18.34
N PHE A 420 -10.63 16.17 -18.72
CA PHE A 420 -10.55 15.49 -20.01
C PHE A 420 -11.41 14.23 -20.10
N LYS A 421 -11.99 13.73 -18.99
CA LYS A 421 -12.89 12.57 -18.94
C LYS A 421 -13.96 12.60 -20.03
N ALA A 422 -14.65 13.73 -20.17
CA ALA A 422 -15.76 13.87 -21.13
C ALA A 422 -15.28 13.82 -22.58
N THR A 423 -14.11 14.38 -22.87
CA THR A 423 -13.47 14.31 -24.19
C THR A 423 -12.97 12.90 -24.50
N LEU A 424 -12.38 12.22 -23.51
CA LEU A 424 -11.84 10.86 -23.65
C LEU A 424 -12.95 9.84 -23.92
N LEU A 425 -14.02 9.85 -23.11
CA LEU A 425 -15.18 8.97 -23.27
C LEU A 425 -16.03 9.28 -24.52
N ARG A 426 -15.82 10.43 -25.18
CA ARG A 426 -16.43 10.79 -26.47
C ARG A 426 -15.57 10.39 -27.67
N LYS A 427 -14.24 10.47 -27.55
CA LYS A 427 -13.30 10.13 -28.63
C LYS A 427 -12.98 8.63 -28.70
N LEU A 428 -12.92 7.93 -27.57
CA LEU A 428 -12.66 6.50 -27.50
C LEU A 428 -13.97 5.76 -27.17
N SER A 429 -14.15 4.56 -27.74
CA SER A 429 -15.18 3.64 -27.28
C SER A 429 -14.90 3.21 -25.84
N ARG A 430 -15.93 2.79 -25.09
CA ARG A 430 -15.79 2.37 -23.68
C ARG A 430 -14.73 1.27 -23.49
N ALA A 431 -14.70 0.28 -24.39
CA ALA A 431 -13.68 -0.75 -24.43
C ALA A 431 -12.28 -0.19 -24.78
N GLY A 432 -12.21 0.80 -25.69
CA GLY A 432 -10.99 1.54 -25.98
C GLY A 432 -10.45 2.32 -24.77
N THR A 433 -11.31 2.90 -23.94
CA THR A 433 -10.90 3.60 -22.71
C THR A 433 -10.37 2.65 -21.64
N VAL A 434 -10.96 1.46 -21.48
CA VAL A 434 -10.38 0.37 -20.66
C VAL A 434 -9.03 -0.07 -21.24
N GLY A 435 -8.95 -0.20 -22.56
CA GLY A 435 -7.72 -0.58 -23.26
C GLY A 435 -6.58 0.42 -23.11
N LEU A 436 -6.89 1.72 -23.15
CA LEU A 436 -5.93 2.79 -22.85
C LEU A 436 -5.46 2.72 -21.39
N GLY A 437 -6.38 2.51 -20.44
CA GLY A 437 -6.03 2.34 -19.02
C GLY A 437 -5.06 1.17 -18.77
N LEU A 438 -5.36 0.01 -19.36
CA LEU A 438 -4.50 -1.18 -19.35
C LEU A 438 -3.14 -0.91 -20.02
N GLY A 439 -3.13 -0.24 -21.18
CA GLY A 439 -1.91 0.10 -21.91
C GLY A 439 -0.99 1.05 -21.16
N CYS A 440 -1.55 2.10 -20.54
CA CYS A 440 -0.80 3.03 -19.69
C CYS A 440 -0.19 2.32 -18.46
N LEU A 441 -0.94 1.43 -17.80
CA LEU A 441 -0.44 0.67 -16.65
C LEU A 441 0.65 -0.34 -17.05
N ALA A 442 0.49 -1.04 -18.17
CA ALA A 442 1.51 -1.95 -18.70
C ALA A 442 2.80 -1.19 -19.08
N ALA A 443 2.68 -0.03 -19.75
CA ALA A 443 3.81 0.84 -20.08
C ALA A 443 4.50 1.41 -18.82
N GLN A 444 3.75 1.79 -17.79
CA GLN A 444 4.27 2.23 -16.50
C GLN A 444 5.07 1.11 -15.81
N LEU A 445 4.56 -0.13 -15.79
CA LEU A 445 5.26 -1.29 -15.24
C LEU A 445 6.54 -1.61 -16.03
N LEU A 446 6.47 -1.58 -17.37
CA LEU A 446 7.65 -1.77 -18.21
C LEU A 446 8.72 -0.71 -17.91
N TYR A 447 8.32 0.56 -17.77
CA TYR A 447 9.21 1.65 -17.37
C TYR A 447 9.83 1.39 -15.98
N TYR A 448 9.05 0.94 -15.00
CA TYR A 448 9.55 0.61 -13.66
C TYR A 448 10.52 -0.57 -13.63
N SER A 449 10.56 -1.42 -14.66
CA SER A 449 11.59 -2.44 -14.82
C SER A 449 12.96 -1.88 -15.24
N PHE A 450 13.00 -0.70 -15.89
CA PHE A 450 14.21 -0.09 -16.44
C PHE A 450 14.58 1.23 -15.72
N LEU A 451 14.28 1.34 -14.43
CA LEU A 451 14.64 2.51 -13.63
C LEU A 451 16.16 2.61 -13.46
N TRP A 452 16.80 3.45 -14.27
CA TRP A 452 18.23 3.79 -14.12
C TRP A 452 18.50 4.75 -12.95
N SER A 453 17.52 5.54 -12.53
CA SER A 453 17.65 6.48 -11.41
C SER A 453 16.32 6.72 -10.71
N TRP A 454 16.38 7.11 -9.44
CA TRP A 454 15.20 7.38 -8.62
C TRP A 454 14.34 8.54 -9.14
N TRP A 455 14.94 9.56 -9.77
CA TRP A 455 14.20 10.65 -10.44
C TRP A 455 13.34 10.17 -11.62
N SER A 456 13.75 9.11 -12.32
CA SER A 456 13.03 8.62 -13.52
C SER A 456 11.62 8.07 -13.21
N VAL A 457 11.29 7.84 -11.94
CA VAL A 457 9.91 7.55 -11.51
C VAL A 457 8.94 8.68 -11.83
N LEU A 458 9.38 9.95 -11.85
CA LEU A 458 8.48 11.11 -11.97
C LEU A 458 7.73 11.18 -13.32
N PRO A 459 8.37 11.06 -14.51
CA PRO A 459 7.65 10.95 -15.79
C PRO A 459 6.63 9.80 -15.84
N ALA A 460 6.94 8.66 -15.22
CA ALA A 460 6.03 7.50 -15.18
C ALA A 460 4.75 7.76 -14.37
N GLN A 461 4.72 8.80 -13.51
CA GLN A 461 3.49 9.19 -12.80
C GLN A 461 2.46 9.88 -13.72
N ILE A 462 2.87 10.38 -14.88
CA ILE A 462 1.93 10.89 -15.89
C ILE A 462 1.15 9.70 -16.51
N LEU A 463 1.83 8.57 -16.74
CA LEU A 463 1.19 7.32 -17.17
C LEU A 463 0.31 6.72 -16.07
N SER A 464 0.73 6.80 -14.79
CA SER A 464 -0.05 6.29 -13.66
C SER A 464 -1.37 7.05 -13.48
N ALA A 465 -1.33 8.38 -13.54
CA ALA A 465 -2.48 9.27 -13.49
C ALA A 465 -3.44 9.04 -14.66
N ALA A 466 -2.91 9.00 -15.90
CA ALA A 466 -3.70 8.79 -17.10
C ALA A 466 -4.37 7.40 -17.11
N GLY A 467 -3.61 6.35 -16.75
CA GLY A 467 -4.11 4.98 -16.71
C GLY A 467 -5.18 4.76 -15.65
N SER A 468 -4.93 5.23 -14.42
CA SER A 468 -5.84 5.08 -13.28
C SER A 468 -7.15 5.84 -13.50
N GLY A 469 -7.07 7.10 -13.94
CA GLY A 469 -8.23 7.92 -14.25
C GLY A 469 -9.06 7.31 -15.38
N ALA A 470 -8.45 7.04 -16.54
CA ALA A 470 -9.14 6.46 -17.69
C ALA A 470 -9.86 5.15 -17.36
N LEU A 471 -9.20 4.26 -16.59
CA LEU A 471 -9.80 3.02 -16.11
C LEU A 471 -11.02 3.27 -15.22
N TRP A 472 -10.90 4.07 -14.15
CA TRP A 472 -12.01 4.26 -13.23
C TRP A 472 -13.20 4.97 -13.87
N TRP A 473 -12.96 5.84 -14.86
CA TRP A 473 -14.02 6.45 -15.66
C TRP A 473 -14.70 5.41 -16.57
N ALA A 474 -13.93 4.52 -17.20
CA ALA A 474 -14.45 3.48 -18.08
C ALA A 474 -15.21 2.36 -17.32
N VAL A 475 -14.69 1.93 -16.16
CA VAL A 475 -15.37 0.99 -15.25
C VAL A 475 -16.68 1.59 -14.75
N LYS A 476 -16.68 2.85 -14.28
CA LYS A 476 -17.92 3.53 -13.86
C LYS A 476 -18.92 3.64 -15.00
N ALA A 477 -18.51 4.11 -16.19
CA ALA A 477 -19.39 4.23 -17.35
C ALA A 477 -19.91 2.88 -17.88
N SER A 478 -19.20 1.77 -17.62
CA SER A 478 -19.66 0.42 -17.97
C SER A 478 -20.64 -0.12 -16.93
N VAL A 479 -20.40 0.14 -15.64
CA VAL A 479 -21.32 -0.17 -14.54
C VAL A 479 -22.62 0.64 -14.66
N GLU A 480 -22.55 1.93 -14.97
CA GLU A 480 -23.72 2.80 -15.18
C GLU A 480 -24.53 2.41 -16.44
N ASP A 481 -23.93 1.74 -17.44
CA ASP A 481 -24.63 1.31 -18.66
C ASP A 481 -25.25 -0.11 -18.57
N LEU A 482 -24.60 -1.03 -17.84
CA LEU A 482 -24.97 -2.46 -17.73
C LEU A 482 -25.77 -2.79 -16.46
N ALA A 483 -25.87 -1.88 -15.49
CA ALA A 483 -26.66 -2.12 -14.28
C ALA A 483 -28.18 -2.07 -14.57
N THR A 484 -28.92 -3.00 -13.96
CA THR A 484 -30.39 -2.84 -13.84
C THR A 484 -30.72 -1.67 -12.90
N PRO A 485 -31.82 -0.93 -13.10
CA PRO A 485 -32.17 0.23 -12.29
C PRO A 485 -32.08 -0.04 -10.78
N GLY A 486 -31.34 0.81 -10.06
CA GLY A 486 -31.12 0.67 -8.61
C GLY A 486 -30.13 -0.42 -8.18
N THR A 487 -29.40 -1.05 -9.12
CA THR A 487 -28.25 -1.94 -8.83
C THR A 487 -26.88 -1.31 -9.07
N GLU A 488 -26.81 -0.11 -9.68
CA GLU A 488 -25.57 0.62 -10.02
C GLU A 488 -24.60 0.77 -8.84
N ARG A 489 -25.08 1.30 -7.68
CA ARG A 489 -24.25 1.50 -6.49
C ARG A 489 -23.78 0.17 -5.87
N PRO A 490 -24.65 -0.83 -5.61
CA PRO A 490 -24.20 -2.18 -5.22
C PRO A 490 -23.15 -2.77 -6.16
N LEU A 491 -23.32 -2.60 -7.48
CA LEU A 491 -22.38 -3.08 -8.48
C LEU A 491 -21.03 -2.34 -8.40
N GLY A 492 -21.04 -1.00 -8.36
CA GLY A 492 -19.83 -0.19 -8.19
C GLY A 492 -19.07 -0.47 -6.88
N VAL A 493 -19.79 -0.71 -5.78
CA VAL A 493 -19.21 -1.13 -4.49
C VAL A 493 -18.60 -2.53 -4.60
N MET A 494 -19.23 -3.48 -5.29
CA MET A 494 -18.64 -4.81 -5.51
C MET A 494 -17.36 -4.75 -6.37
N PHE A 495 -17.34 -3.92 -7.41
CA PHE A 495 -16.16 -3.71 -8.26
C PHE A 495 -14.99 -3.05 -7.51
N ARG A 496 -15.23 -1.98 -6.75
CA ARG A 496 -14.18 -1.25 -6.01
C ARG A 496 -13.79 -1.91 -4.68
N GLY A 497 -14.76 -2.48 -3.97
CA GLY A 497 -14.58 -3.07 -2.64
C GLY A 497 -14.08 -4.51 -2.69
N HIS A 498 -14.79 -5.40 -3.38
CA HIS A 498 -14.46 -6.82 -3.42
C HIS A 498 -13.47 -7.18 -4.53
N LEU A 499 -13.78 -6.86 -5.79
CA LEU A 499 -13.00 -7.33 -6.94
C LEU A 499 -11.62 -6.67 -7.01
N TYR A 500 -11.54 -5.34 -6.92
CA TYR A 500 -10.26 -4.62 -6.95
C TYR A 500 -9.36 -5.02 -5.76
N ARG A 501 -9.85 -4.95 -4.51
CA ARG A 501 -9.04 -5.31 -3.33
C ARG A 501 -8.71 -6.81 -3.26
N GLY A 502 -9.59 -7.69 -3.74
CA GLY A 502 -9.30 -9.12 -3.89
C GLY A 502 -8.16 -9.37 -4.88
N GLY A 503 -8.18 -8.65 -6.02
CA GLY A 503 -7.05 -8.59 -6.95
C GLY A 503 -5.77 -8.10 -6.27
N SER A 504 -5.84 -6.98 -5.56
CA SER A 504 -4.70 -6.41 -4.82
C SER A 504 -4.14 -7.37 -3.77
N SER A 505 -4.98 -8.16 -3.10
CA SER A 505 -4.57 -9.19 -2.15
C SER A 505 -3.71 -10.26 -2.84
N LEU A 506 -4.21 -10.83 -3.95
CA LEU A 506 -3.49 -11.83 -4.76
C LEU A 506 -2.17 -11.26 -5.32
N GLY A 507 -2.20 -10.04 -5.86
CA GLY A 507 -1.00 -9.37 -6.39
C GLY A 507 0.06 -9.09 -5.32
N SER A 508 -0.34 -8.74 -4.10
CA SER A 508 0.59 -8.56 -2.97
C SER A 508 1.29 -9.87 -2.62
N MET A 509 0.53 -10.96 -2.48
CA MET A 509 1.07 -12.26 -2.09
C MET A 509 1.99 -12.82 -3.17
N VAL A 510 1.51 -12.92 -4.42
CA VAL A 510 2.29 -13.47 -5.54
C VAL A 510 3.52 -12.61 -5.83
N GLY A 511 3.38 -11.28 -5.80
CA GLY A 511 4.50 -10.35 -6.01
C GLY A 511 5.64 -10.55 -5.00
N GLY A 512 5.32 -10.76 -3.72
CA GLY A 512 6.31 -11.04 -2.68
C GLY A 512 7.14 -12.30 -2.93
N PHE A 513 6.51 -13.38 -3.40
CA PHE A 513 7.22 -14.61 -3.77
C PHE A 513 8.05 -14.46 -5.04
N VAL A 514 7.57 -13.72 -6.05
CA VAL A 514 8.32 -13.45 -7.29
C VAL A 514 9.58 -12.61 -7.01
N VAL A 515 9.48 -11.57 -6.17
CA VAL A 515 10.63 -10.73 -5.79
C VAL A 515 11.70 -11.53 -5.04
N ALA A 516 11.31 -12.47 -4.19
CA ALA A 516 12.26 -13.33 -3.47
C ALA A 516 12.88 -14.44 -4.32
N SER A 517 12.20 -14.88 -5.38
CA SER A 517 12.67 -15.95 -6.26
C SER A 517 13.50 -15.42 -7.45
N PHE A 518 13.27 -14.16 -7.84
CA PHE A 518 13.87 -13.53 -9.01
C PHE A 518 14.34 -12.10 -8.67
N SER A 519 13.57 -11.07 -9.02
CA SER A 519 13.87 -9.66 -8.72
C SER A 519 12.66 -8.75 -8.93
N LEU A 520 12.78 -7.50 -8.49
CA LEU A 520 11.80 -6.43 -8.74
C LEU A 520 11.56 -6.18 -10.24
N ALA A 521 12.63 -6.18 -11.06
CA ALA A 521 12.53 -5.98 -12.51
C ALA A 521 11.73 -7.11 -13.19
N VAL A 522 11.96 -8.37 -12.79
CA VAL A 522 11.23 -9.53 -13.32
C VAL A 522 9.75 -9.49 -12.92
N LEU A 523 9.41 -9.04 -11.70
CA LEU A 523 8.02 -8.84 -11.30
C LEU A 523 7.29 -7.86 -12.23
N TYR A 524 7.88 -6.67 -12.47
CA TYR A 524 7.24 -5.66 -13.32
C TYR A 524 7.14 -6.09 -14.79
N GLN A 525 8.13 -6.81 -15.32
CA GLN A 525 8.05 -7.42 -16.65
C GLN A 525 6.94 -8.47 -16.75
N ALA A 526 6.83 -9.38 -15.77
CA ALA A 526 5.79 -10.39 -15.74
C ALA A 526 4.38 -9.76 -15.66
N CYS A 527 4.18 -8.74 -14.81
CA CYS A 527 2.93 -8.00 -14.74
C CYS A 527 2.61 -7.27 -16.06
N CYS A 528 3.60 -6.65 -16.72
CA CYS A 528 3.41 -6.03 -18.03
C CYS A 528 2.96 -7.05 -19.09
N VAL A 529 3.65 -8.19 -19.22
CA VAL A 529 3.28 -9.25 -20.18
C VAL A 529 1.87 -9.79 -19.92
N VAL A 530 1.51 -10.04 -18.65
CA VAL A 530 0.16 -10.50 -18.29
C VAL A 530 -0.90 -9.46 -18.65
N LEU A 531 -0.67 -8.16 -18.39
CA LEU A 531 -1.60 -7.10 -18.78
C LEU A 531 -1.73 -6.93 -20.30
N LEU A 532 -0.64 -7.08 -21.06
CA LEU A 532 -0.68 -6.98 -22.53
C LEU A 532 -1.39 -8.18 -23.18
N LEU A 533 -1.15 -9.40 -22.69
CA LEU A 533 -1.90 -10.58 -23.10
C LEU A 533 -3.39 -10.46 -22.75
N TRP A 534 -3.70 -9.96 -21.56
CA TRP A 534 -5.08 -9.68 -21.16
C TRP A 534 -5.74 -8.58 -21.99
N LEU A 535 -5.01 -7.52 -22.33
CA LEU A 535 -5.48 -6.45 -23.21
C LEU A 535 -5.81 -6.98 -24.61
N ALA A 536 -4.94 -7.82 -25.19
CA ALA A 536 -5.19 -8.46 -26.47
C ALA A 536 -6.43 -9.38 -26.43
N LEU A 537 -6.60 -10.16 -25.36
CA LEU A 537 -7.79 -10.99 -25.15
C LEU A 537 -9.06 -10.14 -24.99
N PHE A 538 -9.02 -9.11 -24.15
CA PHE A 538 -10.14 -8.20 -23.90
C PHE A 538 -10.62 -7.52 -25.20
N LEU A 539 -9.70 -6.96 -25.98
CA LEU A 539 -10.01 -6.34 -27.27
C LEU A 539 -10.47 -7.35 -28.34
N SER A 540 -10.06 -8.62 -28.25
CA SER A 540 -10.49 -9.68 -29.16
C SER A 540 -11.88 -10.23 -28.83
N VAL A 541 -12.28 -10.21 -27.55
CA VAL A 541 -13.56 -10.77 -27.06
C VAL A 541 -14.67 -9.71 -27.02
N GLN A 542 -14.39 -8.48 -26.58
CA GLN A 542 -15.41 -7.41 -26.47
C GLN A 542 -16.25 -7.20 -27.75
N PRO A 543 -15.67 -7.15 -28.97
CA PRO A 543 -16.46 -6.97 -30.20
C PRO A 543 -17.31 -8.20 -30.58
N ARG A 544 -17.06 -9.38 -29.99
CA ARG A 544 -17.77 -10.64 -30.28
C ARG A 544 -18.94 -10.88 -29.34
N LEU A 545 -19.05 -10.15 -28.23
CA LEU A 545 -20.16 -10.28 -27.29
C LEU A 545 -21.38 -9.52 -27.83
N PRO A 546 -22.54 -10.17 -28.00
CA PRO A 546 -23.72 -9.52 -28.59
C PRO A 546 -24.07 -8.24 -27.84
N GLN A 547 -24.36 -7.19 -28.60
CA GLN A 547 -24.79 -5.93 -28.03
C GLN A 547 -26.31 -5.95 -27.90
N GLU A 548 -26.77 -6.26 -26.68
CA GLU A 548 -28.11 -5.93 -26.20
C GLU A 548 -28.48 -4.53 -26.71
N GLN A 549 -29.37 -4.48 -27.70
CA GLN A 549 -29.93 -3.22 -28.15
C GLN A 549 -30.80 -2.72 -27.01
N LYS A 550 -30.39 -1.61 -26.39
CA LYS A 550 -31.24 -0.92 -25.41
C LYS A 550 -32.56 -0.61 -26.09
N ILE A 551 -33.58 -1.38 -25.73
CA ILE A 551 -34.96 -1.21 -26.15
C ILE A 551 -35.30 0.24 -25.85
N ASN A 552 -35.43 1.05 -26.90
CA ASN A 552 -35.58 2.47 -26.71
C ASN A 552 -37.04 2.70 -26.33
N TYR A 553 -37.33 2.77 -25.02
CA TYR A 553 -38.69 2.86 -24.51
C TYR A 553 -39.46 4.06 -25.08
N SER A 554 -38.79 5.14 -25.50
CA SER A 554 -39.46 6.22 -26.23
C SER A 554 -39.94 5.81 -27.63
N LYS A 555 -39.28 4.87 -28.32
CA LYS A 555 -39.81 4.27 -29.55
C LYS A 555 -40.95 3.30 -29.30
N LEU A 556 -40.93 2.54 -28.20
CA LEU A 556 -42.08 1.72 -27.82
C LEU A 556 -43.29 2.60 -27.49
N LEU A 557 -43.13 3.58 -26.59
CA LEU A 557 -44.20 4.50 -26.21
C LEU A 557 -44.72 5.34 -27.38
N VAL A 558 -43.87 5.71 -28.35
CA VAL A 558 -44.33 6.42 -29.57
C VAL A 558 -45.07 5.49 -30.53
N MET A 559 -44.72 4.21 -30.60
CA MET A 559 -45.39 3.23 -31.47
C MET A 559 -46.71 2.74 -30.85
N GLU A 560 -46.71 2.50 -29.54
CA GLU A 560 -47.90 2.21 -28.74
C GLU A 560 -48.87 3.41 -28.75
N ALA A 561 -48.37 4.65 -28.68
CA ALA A 561 -49.19 5.84 -28.86
C ALA A 561 -49.67 6.04 -30.31
N SER A 562 -48.91 5.66 -31.34
CA SER A 562 -49.42 5.74 -32.73
C SER A 562 -50.50 4.69 -33.01
N ASP A 563 -50.31 3.47 -32.53
CA ASP A 563 -51.22 2.34 -32.79
C ASP A 563 -52.56 2.52 -32.04
N MET A 564 -52.56 3.22 -30.90
CA MET A 564 -53.77 3.58 -30.14
C MET A 564 -54.43 4.88 -30.65
N SER A 565 -53.66 5.83 -31.19
CA SER A 565 -54.17 7.14 -31.64
C SER A 565 -55.22 7.06 -32.75
N ASP A 566 -55.11 6.07 -33.64
CA ASP A 566 -56.04 5.90 -34.78
C ASP A 566 -57.31 5.12 -34.40
N SER A 567 -57.48 4.69 -33.14
CA SER A 567 -58.66 3.93 -32.69
C SER A 567 -59.37 4.51 -31.46
N GLU A 568 -58.67 5.07 -30.47
CA GLU A 568 -59.31 5.47 -29.20
C GLU A 568 -59.85 6.91 -29.19
N GLN A 569 -59.33 7.82 -30.03
CA GLN A 569 -59.69 9.25 -29.96
C GLN A 569 -61.16 9.56 -30.29
N ASP A 570 -61.82 8.77 -31.15
CA ASP A 570 -63.26 8.95 -31.41
C ASP A 570 -64.11 8.41 -30.25
N THR A 571 -63.70 7.32 -29.60
CA THR A 571 -64.42 6.73 -28.46
C THR A 571 -64.31 7.56 -27.17
N GLU A 572 -63.13 8.12 -26.85
CA GLU A 572 -63.00 9.01 -25.69
C GLU A 572 -63.82 10.30 -25.86
N ARG A 573 -63.91 10.81 -27.11
CA ARG A 573 -64.73 11.99 -27.43
C ARG A 573 -66.22 11.72 -27.31
N ASP A 574 -66.75 10.61 -27.84
CA ASP A 574 -68.18 10.29 -27.71
C ASP A 574 -68.58 10.07 -26.24
N TRP A 575 -67.70 9.47 -25.43
CA TRP A 575 -67.92 9.33 -23.99
C TRP A 575 -67.96 10.69 -23.27
N LEU A 576 -66.99 11.58 -23.50
CA LEU A 576 -66.98 12.93 -22.91
C LEU A 576 -68.20 13.77 -23.33
N VAL A 577 -68.64 13.65 -24.59
CA VAL A 577 -69.83 14.35 -25.11
C VAL A 577 -71.13 13.79 -24.52
N ARG A 578 -71.18 12.50 -24.14
CA ARG A 578 -72.30 11.96 -23.34
C ARG A 578 -72.27 12.45 -21.90
N ALA A 579 -71.12 12.37 -21.22
CA ALA A 579 -71.00 12.77 -19.82
C ALA A 579 -71.45 14.23 -19.60
N MET A 580 -71.01 15.17 -20.44
CA MET A 580 -71.45 16.57 -20.33
C MET A 580 -72.93 16.78 -20.70
N ARG A 581 -73.54 15.89 -21.51
CA ARG A 581 -74.99 15.95 -21.80
C ARG A 581 -75.87 15.41 -20.68
N GLU A 582 -75.31 14.60 -19.78
CA GLU A 582 -76.04 14.07 -18.63
C GLU A 582 -76.00 15.07 -17.45
N GLU A 583 -74.89 15.78 -17.23
CA GLU A 583 -74.82 16.86 -16.23
C GLU A 583 -75.71 18.09 -16.54
N ASP A 584 -75.96 18.40 -17.82
CA ASP A 584 -76.85 19.49 -18.27
C ASP A 584 -78.37 19.17 -18.09
N SER A 585 -78.74 18.13 -17.33
CA SER A 585 -80.12 17.58 -17.34
C SER A 585 -80.79 17.24 -15.98
N GLU A 586 -80.25 17.71 -14.84
CA GLU A 586 -80.92 17.70 -13.52
C GLU A 586 -81.39 19.10 -13.05
#